data_AF-A0A4P9ZQU8-F1
#
_entry.id   AF-A0A4P9ZQU8-F1
#
_cell.length_a   1.000
_cell.length_b   1.000
_cell.length_c   1.000
_cell.angle_alpha   90.00
_cell.angle_beta   90.00
_cell.angle_gamma   90.00
#
_symmetry.space_group_name_H-M   'P 1'
#
loop_
_entity.id
_entity.type
_entity.pdbx_description
1 polymer ?
#
loop_
_entity_poly.entity_id
_entity_poly.type
_entity_poly.pdbx_seq_one_letter_code
_entity_poly.pdbx_strand_id
1 'polypeptide(L)'
;MPVSELVTLLKDAIESYAHSMLLVRQRRLPEARAALEAYIKNYEKGNLLHLYNSYLLNTMVPLMNTCIALNDLHAAVTWNKAIIQRMAGSRAMPENSPEIAEFWYHLGDLTQRLARNRAGKASRGGSALINRYHKDAKQAYTNAHKIYAIAYGRDHPKTIASLARRNEIKNEQL
;
A
#
# COMPACT_ATOMS: atom_id res chain seq x y z
N MET A 1 8.74 -8.99 29.88
CA MET A 1 9.17 -7.57 29.91
C MET A 1 8.52 -6.91 31.11
N PRO A 2 9.28 -6.37 32.06
CA PRO A 2 8.78 -5.49 33.13
C PRO A 2 7.99 -4.30 32.59
N VAL A 3 7.03 -3.79 33.37
CA VAL A 3 6.18 -2.66 32.97
C VAL A 3 7.01 -1.41 32.65
N SER A 4 8.08 -1.15 33.41
CA SER A 4 9.00 -0.03 33.17
C SER A 4 9.67 -0.12 31.79
N GLU A 5 10.17 -1.29 31.42
CA GLU A 5 10.78 -1.53 30.11
C GLU A 5 9.75 -1.36 28.97
N LEU A 6 8.52 -1.84 29.18
CA LEU A 6 7.44 -1.66 28.20
C LEU A 6 7.10 -0.18 28.00
N VAL A 7 7.03 0.61 29.07
CA VAL A 7 6.76 2.04 28.99
C VAL A 7 7.88 2.76 28.23
N THR A 8 9.14 2.44 28.51
CA THR A 8 10.28 3.00 27.76
C THR A 8 10.21 2.63 26.28
N LEU A 9 9.99 1.35 25.96
CA LEU A 9 9.85 0.89 24.58
C LEU A 9 8.74 1.64 23.82
N LEU A 10 7.59 1.83 24.46
CA LEU A 10 6.47 2.55 23.84
C LEU A 10 6.78 4.03 23.64
N LYS A 11 7.46 4.68 24.58
CA LYS A 11 7.91 6.08 24.42
C LYS A 11 8.88 6.22 23.26
N ASP A 12 9.89 5.36 23.18
CA ASP A 12 10.85 5.35 22.09
C ASP A 12 10.16 5.13 20.74
N ALA A 13 9.20 4.21 20.68
CA ALA A 13 8.40 3.97 19.48
C ALA A 13 7.56 5.19 19.08
N ILE A 14 6.95 5.89 20.03
CA ILE A 14 6.16 7.09 19.74
C ILE A 14 7.06 8.21 19.22
N GLU A 15 8.22 8.42 19.83
CA GLU A 15 9.18 9.45 19.43
C GLU A 15 9.78 9.17 18.05
N SER A 16 10.18 7.91 17.80
CA SER A 16 10.71 7.48 16.50
C SER A 16 9.66 7.61 15.37
N TYR A 17 8.41 7.26 15.66
CA TYR A 17 7.29 7.48 14.74
C TYR A 17 7.08 8.97 14.46
N ALA A 18 7.01 9.80 15.51
CA ALA A 18 6.78 11.24 15.39
C ALA A 18 7.89 11.93 14.58
N HIS A 19 9.16 11.55 14.81
CA HIS A 19 10.29 12.01 14.02
C HIS A 19 10.16 11.66 12.53
N SER A 20 9.84 10.40 12.24
CA SER A 20 9.62 9.95 10.86
C SER A 20 8.51 10.76 10.16
N MET A 21 7.42 11.02 10.88
CA MET A 21 6.30 11.81 10.36
C MET A 21 6.64 13.30 10.17
N LEU A 22 7.53 13.87 10.99
CA LEU A 22 8.04 15.22 10.79
C LEU A 22 8.79 15.34 9.46
N LEU A 23 9.64 14.38 9.13
CA LEU A 23 10.38 14.35 7.86
C LEU A 23 9.43 14.27 6.66
N VAL A 24 8.36 13.46 6.76
CA VAL A 24 7.29 13.40 5.74
C VAL A 24 6.65 14.78 5.53
N ARG A 25 6.27 15.45 6.63
CA ARG A 25 5.64 16.80 6.59
C ARG A 25 6.57 17.85 5.99
N GLN A 26 7.86 17.77 6.28
CA GLN A 26 8.90 18.65 5.74
C GLN A 26 9.30 18.31 4.29
N ARG A 27 8.67 17.31 3.66
CA ARG A 27 8.99 16.84 2.30
C ARG A 27 10.45 16.39 2.13
N ARG A 28 11.10 15.96 3.23
CA ARG A 28 12.44 15.37 3.21
C ARG A 28 12.36 13.89 2.84
N LEU A 29 11.90 13.61 1.62
CA LEU A 29 11.41 12.29 1.22
C LEU A 29 12.44 11.14 1.35
N PRO A 30 13.71 11.30 0.94
CA PRO A 30 14.69 10.22 1.10
C PRO A 30 14.94 9.86 2.57
N GLU A 31 15.01 10.87 3.43
CA GLU A 31 15.22 10.71 4.86
C GLU A 31 13.98 10.13 5.54
N ALA A 32 12.79 10.61 5.16
CA ALA A 32 11.52 10.08 5.62
C ALA A 32 11.40 8.59 5.29
N ARG A 33 11.75 8.18 4.06
CA ARG A 33 11.76 6.77 3.67
C ARG A 33 12.67 5.95 4.60
N ALA A 34 13.92 6.39 4.77
CA ALA A 34 14.89 5.69 5.60
C ALA A 34 14.41 5.58 7.06
N ALA A 35 13.85 6.64 7.63
CA ALA A 35 13.33 6.65 8.99
C ALA A 35 12.12 5.73 9.17
N LEU A 36 11.16 5.75 8.23
CA LEU A 36 9.97 4.89 8.27
C LEU A 36 10.33 3.40 8.06
N GLU A 37 11.25 3.08 7.16
CA GLU A 37 11.76 1.71 6.96
C GLU A 37 12.51 1.22 8.22
N ALA A 38 13.33 2.08 8.82
CA ALA A 38 14.01 1.78 10.07
C ALA A 38 13.02 1.57 11.22
N TYR A 39 11.96 2.38 11.30
CA TYR A 39 10.90 2.20 12.29
C TYR A 39 10.27 0.81 12.21
N ILE A 40 9.77 0.44 11.02
CA ILE A 40 9.15 -0.88 10.81
C ILE A 40 10.16 -1.98 11.16
N LYS A 41 11.39 -1.88 10.64
CA LYS A 41 12.43 -2.86 10.93
C LYS A 41 12.73 -2.98 12.41
N ASN A 42 12.85 -1.88 13.16
CA ASN A 42 13.27 -1.91 14.56
C ASN A 42 12.18 -2.43 15.48
N TYR A 43 10.91 -2.12 15.21
CA TYR A 43 9.80 -2.47 16.11
C TYR A 43 9.04 -3.73 15.70
N GLU A 44 9.11 -4.14 14.44
CA GLU A 44 8.58 -5.43 13.98
C GLU A 44 9.60 -6.56 14.16
N LYS A 45 10.88 -6.32 13.83
CA LYS A 45 11.92 -7.34 13.97
C LYS A 45 12.22 -7.57 15.44
N GLY A 46 11.96 -8.78 15.92
CA GLY A 46 12.08 -9.14 17.34
C GLY A 46 10.76 -9.08 18.11
N ASN A 47 9.62 -8.85 17.43
CA ASN A 47 8.28 -8.81 18.01
C ASN A 47 8.16 -7.81 19.19
N LEU A 48 8.89 -6.68 19.12
CA LEU A 48 8.82 -5.64 20.14
C LEU A 48 7.43 -4.99 20.17
N LEU A 49 6.85 -4.76 18.99
CA LEU A 49 5.44 -4.44 18.83
C LEU A 49 4.73 -5.56 18.08
N HIS A 50 3.48 -5.82 18.45
CA HIS A 50 2.62 -6.75 17.71
C HIS A 50 2.45 -6.28 16.26
N LEU A 51 2.37 -7.20 15.29
CA LEU A 51 2.26 -6.88 13.85
C LEU A 51 1.10 -5.92 13.51
N TYR A 52 0.01 -5.99 14.27
CA TYR A 52 -1.17 -5.14 14.13
C TYR A 52 -1.18 -3.91 15.06
N ASN A 53 -0.05 -3.59 15.69
CA ASN A 53 0.08 -2.36 16.45
C ASN A 53 -0.20 -1.16 15.53
N SER A 54 -0.99 -0.20 16.03
CA SER A 54 -1.46 0.94 15.26
C SER A 54 -0.31 1.78 14.71
N TYR A 55 0.80 1.94 15.44
CA TYR A 55 1.94 2.73 14.94
C TYR A 55 2.64 2.04 13.77
N LEU A 56 2.80 0.71 13.81
CA LEU A 56 3.34 -0.05 12.66
C LEU A 56 2.43 0.11 11.44
N LEU A 57 1.12 -0.08 11.59
CA LEU A 57 0.17 0.08 10.48
C LEU A 57 0.14 1.52 9.95
N ASN A 58 0.08 2.51 10.84
CA ASN A 58 0.04 3.93 10.50
C ASN A 58 1.36 4.44 9.89
N THR A 59 2.45 3.68 9.99
CA THR A 59 3.74 3.97 9.33
C THR A 59 3.73 3.55 7.86
N MET A 60 3.03 2.47 7.52
CA MET A 60 3.10 1.86 6.19
C MET A 60 2.52 2.76 5.09
N VAL A 61 1.42 3.48 5.37
CA VAL A 61 0.78 4.37 4.38
C VAL A 61 1.70 5.57 4.03
N PRO A 62 2.24 6.34 5.00
CA PRO A 62 3.27 7.35 4.72
C PRO A 62 4.47 6.80 3.96
N LEU A 63 4.94 5.59 4.29
CA LEU A 63 6.06 4.96 3.61
C LEU A 63 5.73 4.66 2.14
N MET A 64 4.60 4.01 1.88
CA MET A 64 4.09 3.78 0.53
C MET A 64 4.02 5.08 -0.27
N ASN A 65 3.42 6.13 0.30
CA ASN A 65 3.30 7.44 -0.35
C ASN A 65 4.66 8.10 -0.61
N THR A 66 5.63 7.92 0.29
CA THR A 66 7.00 8.41 0.12
C THR A 66 7.69 7.68 -1.04
N CYS A 67 7.53 6.35 -1.16
CA CYS A 67 8.02 5.58 -2.31
C CYS A 67 7.39 6.07 -3.62
N ILE A 68 6.08 6.35 -3.64
CA ILE A 68 5.40 6.91 -4.82
C ILE A 68 6.00 8.26 -5.22
N ALA A 69 6.21 9.15 -4.25
CA ALA A 69 6.77 10.49 -4.49
C ALA A 69 8.23 10.44 -4.97
N LEU A 70 8.99 9.44 -4.56
CA LEU A 70 10.34 9.15 -5.05
C LEU A 70 10.37 8.36 -6.37
N ASN A 71 9.20 8.11 -6.99
CA ASN A 71 9.02 7.31 -8.20
C ASN A 71 9.51 5.85 -8.10
N ASP A 72 9.67 5.33 -6.87
CA ASP A 72 9.95 3.92 -6.60
C ASP A 72 8.63 3.14 -6.53
N LEU A 73 8.02 2.94 -7.70
CA LEU A 73 6.72 2.27 -7.82
C LEU A 73 6.78 0.80 -7.38
N HIS A 74 7.94 0.16 -7.49
CA HIS A 74 8.13 -1.22 -7.05
C HIS A 74 8.01 -1.33 -5.54
N ALA A 75 8.71 -0.48 -4.79
CA ALA A 75 8.57 -0.43 -3.34
C ALA A 75 7.15 -0.05 -2.92
N ALA A 76 6.52 0.92 -3.60
CA ALA A 76 5.14 1.30 -3.34
C ALA A 76 4.15 0.14 -3.48
N VAL A 77 4.27 -0.68 -4.54
CA VAL A 77 3.44 -1.88 -4.74
C VAL A 77 3.65 -2.89 -3.61
N THR A 78 4.91 -3.13 -3.21
CA THR A 78 5.24 -4.03 -2.11
C THR A 78 4.58 -3.58 -0.80
N TRP A 79 4.71 -2.31 -0.45
CA TRP A 79 4.10 -1.76 0.76
C TRP A 79 2.57 -1.75 0.71
N ASN A 80 1.96 -1.44 -0.44
CA ASN A 80 0.50 -1.50 -0.59
C ASN A 80 -0.02 -2.94 -0.39
N LYS A 81 0.62 -3.95 -1.01
CA LYS A 81 0.27 -5.36 -0.80
C LYS A 81 0.39 -5.76 0.67
N ALA A 82 1.42 -5.30 1.37
CA ALA A 82 1.60 -5.56 2.79
C ALA A 82 0.52 -4.89 3.66
N ILE A 83 0.10 -3.67 3.33
CA ILE A 83 -1.02 -2.98 4.01
C ILE A 83 -2.29 -3.79 3.89
N ILE A 84 -2.66 -4.19 2.67
CA ILE A 84 -3.85 -5.01 2.40
C ILE A 84 -3.81 -6.30 3.23
N GLN A 85 -2.68 -7.01 3.22
CA GLN A 85 -2.52 -8.24 3.99
C GLN A 85 -2.69 -8.03 5.49
N ARG A 86 -2.10 -6.96 6.06
CA ARG A 86 -2.22 -6.69 7.50
C ARG A 86 -3.62 -6.23 7.89
N MET A 87 -4.25 -5.38 7.10
CA MET A 87 -5.61 -4.91 7.37
C MET A 87 -6.60 -6.08 7.32
N ALA A 88 -6.58 -6.86 6.25
CA ALA A 88 -7.45 -8.04 6.11
C ALA A 88 -7.15 -9.11 7.17
N GLY A 89 -5.87 -9.33 7.51
CA GLY A 89 -5.46 -10.33 8.51
C GLY A 89 -5.78 -9.94 9.95
N SER A 90 -5.82 -8.65 10.28
CA SER A 90 -6.05 -8.18 11.65
C SER A 90 -7.45 -8.43 12.19
N ARG A 91 -8.44 -8.65 11.30
CA ARG A 91 -9.88 -8.71 11.63
C ARG A 91 -10.42 -7.50 12.39
N ALA A 92 -9.66 -6.40 12.43
CA ALA A 92 -10.08 -5.14 13.06
C ALA A 92 -11.15 -4.41 12.23
N MET A 93 -11.29 -4.78 10.95
CA MET A 93 -12.27 -4.22 10.02
C MET A 93 -13.08 -5.34 9.35
N PRO A 94 -14.34 -5.08 8.96
CA PRO A 94 -15.13 -6.01 8.15
C PRO A 94 -14.45 -6.33 6.82
N GLU A 95 -14.70 -7.52 6.26
CA GLU A 95 -14.12 -7.94 4.98
C GLU A 95 -14.45 -7.00 3.81
N ASN A 96 -15.64 -6.38 3.85
CA ASN A 96 -16.10 -5.41 2.85
C ASN A 96 -15.89 -3.96 3.28
N SER A 97 -14.88 -3.69 4.11
CA SER A 97 -14.49 -2.33 4.49
C SER A 97 -14.07 -1.52 3.25
N PRO A 98 -14.67 -0.34 3.00
CA PRO A 98 -14.25 0.52 1.91
C PRO A 98 -12.79 0.95 2.00
N GLU A 99 -12.23 1.09 3.19
CA GLU A 99 -10.82 1.43 3.41
C GLU A 99 -9.89 0.39 2.76
N ILE A 100 -10.20 -0.90 2.90
CA ILE A 100 -9.45 -1.97 2.23
C ILE A 100 -9.61 -1.88 0.70
N ALA A 101 -10.79 -1.49 0.22
CA ALA A 101 -11.04 -1.31 -1.21
C ALA A 101 -10.24 -0.15 -1.82
N GLU A 102 -9.99 0.92 -1.07
CA GLU A 102 -9.10 2.02 -1.51
C GLU A 102 -7.68 1.51 -1.77
N PHE A 103 -7.15 0.67 -0.89
CA PHE A 103 -5.82 0.07 -1.10
C PHE A 103 -5.78 -0.86 -2.31
N TRP A 104 -6.83 -1.67 -2.52
CA TRP A 104 -6.97 -2.47 -3.75
C TRP A 104 -7.03 -1.59 -5.00
N TYR A 105 -7.77 -0.50 -4.98
CA TYR A 105 -7.86 0.41 -6.12
C TYR A 105 -6.49 1.06 -6.39
N HIS A 106 -5.83 1.59 -5.35
CA HIS A 106 -4.48 2.13 -5.44
C HIS A 106 -3.45 1.11 -5.95
N LEU A 107 -3.58 -0.16 -5.57
CA LEU A 107 -2.70 -1.23 -6.07
C LEU A 107 -2.90 -1.41 -7.58
N GLY A 108 -4.15 -1.32 -8.05
CA GLY A 108 -4.48 -1.29 -9.48
C GLY A 108 -3.77 -0.16 -10.21
N ASP A 109 -3.84 1.06 -9.69
CA ASP A 109 -3.19 2.23 -10.30
C ASP A 109 -1.66 2.08 -10.34
N LEU A 110 -1.05 1.66 -9.23
CA LEU A 110 0.41 1.50 -9.15
C LEU A 110 0.94 0.43 -10.11
N THR A 111 0.23 -0.69 -10.23
CA THR A 111 0.63 -1.77 -11.14
C THR A 111 0.41 -1.40 -12.60
N GLN A 112 -0.65 -0.67 -12.94
CA GLN A 112 -0.81 -0.10 -14.28
C GLN A 112 0.31 0.89 -14.64
N ARG A 113 0.71 1.76 -13.69
CA ARG A 113 1.85 2.67 -13.89
C ARG A 113 3.15 1.92 -14.15
N LEU A 114 3.40 0.81 -13.44
CA LEU A 114 4.55 -0.07 -13.71
C LEU A 114 4.50 -0.67 -15.11
N ALA A 115 3.33 -1.10 -15.58
CA ALA A 115 3.15 -1.62 -16.94
C ALA A 115 3.50 -0.55 -18.00
N ARG A 116 2.93 0.65 -17.86
CA ARG A 116 3.17 1.78 -18.78
C ARG A 116 4.63 2.22 -18.81
N ASN A 117 5.26 2.36 -17.64
CA ASN A 117 6.68 2.72 -17.54
C ASN A 117 7.62 1.73 -18.24
N ARG A 118 7.19 0.47 -18.35
CA ARG A 118 7.97 -0.60 -18.96
C ARG A 118 7.67 -0.77 -20.45
N ALA A 119 6.43 -0.52 -20.87
CA ALA A 119 6.04 -0.50 -22.28
C ALA A 119 6.86 0.52 -23.09
N GLY A 120 7.15 1.69 -22.51
CA GLY A 120 8.02 2.71 -23.13
C GLY A 120 9.50 2.33 -23.27
N LYS A 121 9.94 1.17 -22.76
CA LYS A 121 11.33 0.69 -22.76
C LYS A 121 11.46 -0.70 -23.40
N ALA A 122 10.57 -1.02 -24.35
CA ALA A 122 10.30 -2.37 -24.82
C ALA A 122 11.56 -3.14 -25.31
N SER A 123 11.83 -4.28 -24.67
CA SER A 123 12.64 -5.39 -25.18
C SER A 123 11.78 -6.66 -25.22
N ARG A 124 12.16 -7.70 -25.99
CA ARG A 124 11.41 -8.97 -26.10
C ARG A 124 11.08 -9.62 -24.74
N GLY A 125 11.93 -9.44 -23.72
CA GLY A 125 11.67 -9.93 -22.35
C GLY A 125 10.73 -9.06 -21.51
N GLY A 126 10.43 -7.83 -21.95
CA GLY A 126 9.55 -6.90 -21.25
C GLY A 126 8.06 -7.25 -21.31
N SER A 127 7.62 -7.93 -22.37
CA SER A 127 6.20 -8.24 -22.64
C SER A 127 5.56 -9.13 -21.56
N ALA A 128 6.24 -10.19 -21.12
CA ALA A 128 5.72 -11.09 -20.08
C ALA A 128 5.47 -10.36 -18.74
N LEU A 129 6.35 -9.42 -18.38
CA LEU A 129 6.24 -8.68 -17.14
C LEU A 129 5.19 -7.57 -17.22
N ILE A 130 5.03 -6.93 -18.38
CA ILE A 130 3.91 -6.02 -18.66
C ILE A 130 2.57 -6.76 -18.49
N ASN A 131 2.43 -7.95 -19.09
CA ASN A 131 1.24 -8.78 -18.94
C ASN A 131 0.96 -9.18 -17.49
N ARG A 132 2.00 -9.49 -16.71
CA ARG A 132 1.88 -9.74 -15.27
C ARG A 132 1.32 -8.51 -14.54
N TYR A 133 1.82 -7.31 -14.82
CA TYR A 133 1.32 -6.09 -14.18
C TYR A 133 -0.12 -5.79 -14.56
N HIS A 134 -0.53 -5.97 -15.82
CA HIS A 134 -1.94 -5.84 -16.21
C HIS A 134 -2.83 -6.86 -15.48
N LYS A 135 -2.36 -8.10 -15.32
CA LYS A 135 -3.09 -9.13 -14.55
C LYS A 135 -3.25 -8.72 -13.08
N ASP A 136 -2.17 -8.27 -12.44
CA ASP A 136 -2.19 -7.78 -11.06
C ASP A 136 -3.16 -6.59 -10.92
N ALA A 137 -3.10 -5.62 -11.85
CA ALA A 137 -3.97 -4.45 -11.85
C ALA A 137 -5.46 -4.82 -11.98
N LYS A 138 -5.77 -5.73 -12.93
CA LYS A 138 -7.13 -6.21 -13.15
C LYS A 138 -7.69 -6.94 -11.93
N GLN A 139 -6.89 -7.75 -11.27
CA GLN A 139 -7.30 -8.43 -10.04
C GLN A 139 -7.57 -7.42 -8.93
N ALA A 140 -6.70 -6.41 -8.79
CA ALA A 140 -6.83 -5.38 -7.77
C ALA A 140 -8.12 -4.55 -7.96
N TYR A 141 -8.39 -4.06 -9.18
CA TYR A 141 -9.65 -3.36 -9.48
C TYR A 141 -10.89 -4.25 -9.32
N THR A 142 -10.77 -5.55 -9.61
CA THR A 142 -11.87 -6.51 -9.37
C THR A 142 -12.21 -6.62 -7.90
N ASN A 143 -11.20 -6.68 -7.03
CA ASN A 143 -11.41 -6.73 -5.58
C ASN A 143 -11.99 -5.43 -5.05
N ALA A 144 -11.46 -4.27 -5.49
CA ALA A 144 -12.01 -2.96 -5.13
C ALA A 144 -13.49 -2.83 -5.55
N HIS A 145 -13.82 -3.20 -6.79
CA HIS A 145 -15.19 -3.15 -7.30
C HIS A 145 -16.16 -4.01 -6.49
N LYS A 146 -15.78 -5.24 -6.15
CA LYS A 146 -16.62 -6.14 -5.33
C LYS A 146 -16.97 -5.50 -3.99
N ILE A 147 -15.97 -4.94 -3.31
CA ILE A 147 -16.17 -4.31 -2.01
C ILE A 147 -17.02 -3.04 -2.15
N TYR A 148 -16.69 -2.14 -3.10
CA TYR A 148 -17.46 -0.91 -3.32
C TYR A 148 -18.92 -1.20 -3.70
N ALA A 149 -19.19 -2.22 -4.51
CA ALA A 149 -20.55 -2.58 -4.88
C ALA A 149 -21.39 -3.03 -3.67
N ILE A 150 -20.76 -3.68 -2.68
CA ILE A 150 -21.42 -4.09 -1.44
C ILE A 150 -21.58 -2.90 -0.50
N ALA A 151 -20.53 -2.11 -0.29
CA ALA A 151 -20.51 -1.06 0.72
C ALA A 151 -21.24 0.22 0.28
N TYR A 152 -21.21 0.56 -1.01
CA TYR A 152 -21.76 1.80 -1.55
C TYR A 152 -22.88 1.60 -2.57
N GLY A 153 -23.08 0.37 -3.06
CA GLY A 153 -24.01 0.07 -4.14
C GLY A 153 -23.39 0.17 -5.54
N ARG A 154 -24.13 -0.30 -6.55
CA ARG A 154 -23.66 -0.45 -7.94
C ARG A 154 -23.47 0.87 -8.67
N ASP A 155 -24.31 1.85 -8.36
CA ASP A 155 -24.35 3.14 -9.07
C ASP A 155 -23.43 4.20 -8.45
N HIS A 156 -22.74 3.86 -7.36
CA HIS A 156 -21.81 4.79 -6.71
C HIS A 156 -20.59 5.08 -7.61
N PRO A 157 -20.10 6.34 -7.69
CA PRO A 157 -18.99 6.71 -8.58
C PRO A 157 -17.73 5.84 -8.42
N LYS A 158 -17.37 5.46 -7.19
CA LYS A 158 -16.21 4.57 -6.95
C LYS A 158 -16.43 3.14 -7.47
N THR A 159 -17.65 2.63 -7.39
CA THR A 159 -18.02 1.30 -7.92
C THR A 159 -17.94 1.30 -9.44
N ILE A 160 -18.46 2.35 -10.08
CA ILE A 160 -18.38 2.54 -11.53
C ILE A 160 -16.92 2.72 -11.99
N ALA A 161 -16.15 3.56 -11.30
CA ALA A 161 -14.76 3.85 -11.65
C ALA A 161 -13.86 2.60 -11.59
N SER A 162 -13.97 1.80 -10.52
CA SER A 162 -13.23 0.53 -10.40
C SER A 162 -13.58 -0.46 -11.51
N LEU A 163 -14.85 -0.52 -11.93
CA LEU A 163 -15.29 -1.34 -13.07
C LEU A 163 -14.71 -0.84 -14.39
N ALA A 164 -14.76 0.47 -14.62
CA ALA A 164 -14.22 1.11 -15.83
C ALA A 164 -12.72 0.83 -15.97
N ARG A 165 -11.93 1.09 -14.91
CA ARG A 165 -10.48 0.82 -14.89
C ARG A 165 -10.13 -0.64 -15.15
N ARG A 166 -10.91 -1.58 -14.58
CA ARG A 166 -10.75 -3.01 -14.85
C ARG A 166 -10.95 -3.34 -16.34
N ASN A 167 -11.92 -2.70 -16.98
CA ASN A 167 -12.26 -2.96 -18.37
C ASN A 167 -11.26 -2.31 -19.34
N GLU A 168 -10.73 -1.13 -19.02
CA GLU A 168 -9.67 -0.44 -19.79
C GLU A 168 -8.45 -1.34 -20.03
N ILE A 169 -8.04 -2.14 -19.03
CA ILE A 169 -6.90 -3.07 -19.14
C ILE A 169 -7.09 -4.09 -20.26
N LYS A 170 -8.32 -4.52 -20.56
CA LYS A 170 -8.56 -5.47 -21.66
C LYS A 170 -8.22 -4.86 -23.03
N ASN A 171 -8.44 -3.55 -23.17
CA ASN A 171 -8.21 -2.84 -24.43
C ASN A 171 -6.71 -2.53 -24.64
N GLU A 172 -5.92 -2.41 -23.56
CA GLU A 172 -4.47 -2.23 -23.62
C GLU A 172 -3.70 -3.52 -23.96
N GLN A 173 -4.39 -4.68 -24.02
CA GLN A 173 -3.79 -6.00 -24.33
C GLN A 173 -4.03 -6.47 -25.77
N LEU A 174 -4.78 -5.72 -26.57
CA LEU A 174 -5.08 -5.96 -27.99
C LEU A 174 -4.22 -5.05 -28.86
#